data_AF-A0A0F9KWI6-F1
#
_entry.id   AF-A0A0F9KWI6-F1
#
_cell.length_a   1.000
_cell.length_b   1.000
_cell.length_c   1.000
_cell.angle_alpha   90.00
_cell.angle_beta   90.00
_cell.angle_gamma   90.00
#
_symmetry.space_group_name_H-M   'P 1'
#
loop_
_entity.id
_entity.type
_entity.pdbx_description
1 polymer ?
#
loop_
_entity_poly.entity_id
_entity_poly.type
_entity_poly.pdbx_seq_one_letter_code
_entity_poly.pdbx_strand_id
1 'polypeptide(L)' 'MNELLTIMFSGFWSFVGWLVVIALILQFVLLMYNRTFRHWNIRKHGYPPSHCDADGDFRKEETDD' A
#
# COMPACT_ATOMS: atom_id res chain seq x y z
N MET A 1 -1.39 -11.34 -26.03
CA MET A 1 -0.69 -11.44 -24.72
C MET A 1 0.78 -11.03 -24.81
N ASN A 2 1.51 -11.38 -25.87
CA ASN A 2 2.93 -11.06 -26.01
C ASN A 2 3.24 -9.59 -26.32
N GLU A 3 2.33 -8.86 -26.96
CA GLU A 3 2.58 -7.46 -27.36
C GLU A 3 2.81 -6.52 -26.16
N LEU A 4 2.08 -6.70 -25.05
CA LEU A 4 2.31 -5.94 -23.83
C LEU A 4 3.70 -6.22 -23.25
N LEU A 5 4.10 -7.49 -23.19
CA LEU A 5 5.46 -7.87 -22.77
C LEU A 5 6.52 -7.28 -23.69
N THR A 6 6.28 -7.28 -25.01
CA THR A 6 7.19 -6.67 -25.99
C THR A 6 7.32 -5.15 -25.77
N ILE A 7 6.23 -4.46 -25.46
CA ILE A 7 6.24 -3.02 -25.15
C ILE A 7 6.94 -2.77 -23.81
N MET A 8 6.64 -3.57 -22.77
CA MET A 8 7.26 -3.46 -21.45
C MET A 8 8.78 -3.61 -21.51
N PHE A 9 9.27 -4.53 -22.33
CA PHE A 9 10.71 -4.79 -22.51
C PHE A 9 11.29 -4.12 -23.78
N SER A 10 10.58 -3.17 -24.40
CA SER A 10 11.03 -2.49 -25.64
C SER A 10 12.23 -1.57 -25.43
N GLY A 11 12.49 -1.15 -24.19
CA GLY A 11 13.60 -0.27 -23.85
C GLY A 11 13.64 0.02 -22.35
N PHE A 12 14.77 0.59 -21.90
CA PHE A 12 15.00 0.86 -20.48
C PHE A 12 13.91 1.75 -19.85
N TRP A 13 13.55 2.86 -20.51
CA TRP A 13 12.54 3.79 -19.99
C TRP A 13 11.12 3.19 -20.00
N SER A 14 10.79 2.39 -21.01
CA SER A 14 9.53 1.64 -21.04
C SER A 14 9.44 0.68 -19.85
N PHE A 15 10.52 -0.08 -19.60
CA PHE A 15 10.59 -1.01 -18.48
C PHE A 15 10.43 -0.30 -17.12
N VAL A 16 11.19 0.78 -16.89
CA VAL A 16 11.11 1.56 -15.65
C VAL A 16 9.72 2.16 -15.47
N GLY A 17 9.13 2.73 -16.53
CA GLY A 17 7.77 3.27 -16.48
C GLY A 17 6.73 2.23 -16.07
N TRP A 18 6.80 1.03 -16.65
CA TRP A 18 5.92 -0.07 -16.28
C TRP A 18 6.16 -0.58 -14.86
N LEU A 19 7.41 -0.61 -14.39
CA LEU A 19 7.73 -0.96 -13.00
C LEU A 19 7.06 0.02 -12.02
N VAL A 20 7.13 1.32 -12.30
CA VAL A 20 6.46 2.36 -11.49
C VAL A 20 4.95 2.17 -11.50
N VAL A 21 4.34 1.93 -12.67
CA VAL A 21 2.89 1.68 -12.79
C VAL A 21 2.47 0.47 -11.94
N ILE A 22 3.21 -0.65 -12.03
CA ILE A 22 2.93 -1.85 -11.24
C ILE A 22 3.08 -1.56 -9.74
N ALA A 23 4.13 -0.83 -9.33
CA ALA A 23 4.34 -0.47 -7.95
C ALA A 23 3.18 0.37 -7.38
N LEU A 24 2.69 1.35 -8.13
CA LEU A 24 1.55 2.18 -7.73
C LEU A 24 0.26 1.36 -7.61
N ILE A 25 0.01 0.43 -8.54
CA ILE A 25 -1.15 -0.46 -8.48
C ILE A 25 -1.08 -1.35 -7.23
N LEU A 26 0.07 -1.96 -6.97
CA LEU A 26 0.26 -2.80 -5.79
C LEU A 26 0.07 -2.00 -4.49
N GLN A 27 0.64 -0.80 -4.42
CA GLN A 27 0.46 0.08 -3.27
C GLN A 27 -1.01 0.44 -3.06
N PHE A 28 -1.72 0.79 -4.13
CA PHE A 28 -3.16 1.08 -4.07
C PHE A 28 -3.96 -0.13 -3.57
N VAL A 29 -3.70 -1.33 -4.09
CA VAL A 29 -4.36 -2.57 -3.66
C VAL A 29 -4.09 -2.85 -2.18
N LEU A 30 -2.84 -2.69 -1.72
CA LEU A 30 -2.49 -2.88 -0.31
C LEU A 30 -3.19 -1.87 0.60
N LEU A 31 -3.30 -0.60 0.19
CA LEU A 31 -4.06 0.42 0.92
C LEU A 31 -5.54 0.07 1.02
N MET A 32 -6.16 -0.35 -0.08
CA MET A 32 -7.57 -0.77 -0.08
C MET A 32 -7.80 -2.00 0.80
N TYR A 33 -6.90 -2.98 0.71
CA TYR A 33 -6.95 -4.20 1.52
C TYR A 33 -6.85 -3.86 3.01
N ASN A 34 -5.82 -3.12 3.42
CA ASN A 34 -5.62 -2.73 4.82
C ASN A 34 -6.83 -1.97 5.37
N ARG A 35 -7.39 -1.03 4.61
CA ARG A 35 -8.56 -0.26 5.03
C ARG A 35 -9.80 -1.13 5.18
N THR A 36 -10.01 -2.08 4.27
CA THR A 36 -11.14 -3.01 4.34
C THR A 36 -11.03 -3.94 5.56
N PHE A 37 -9.85 -4.53 5.78
CA PHE A 37 -9.61 -5.39 6.94
C PHE A 37 -9.74 -4.64 8.25
N ARG A 38 -9.26 -3.40 8.32
CA ARG A 38 -9.43 -2.54 9.49
C ARG A 38 -10.91 -2.31 9.82
N HIS A 39 -11.72 -1.92 8.85
CA HIS A 39 -13.16 -1.74 9.06
C HIS A 39 -13.86 -3.03 9.49
N TRP A 40 -13.46 -4.17 8.92
CA TRP A 40 -14.03 -5.45 9.31
C TRP A 40 -13.64 -5.86 10.74
N ASN A 41 -12.38 -5.60 11.12
CA ASN A 41 -11.87 -5.86 12.46
C ASN A 41 -12.61 -5.01 13.50
N ILE A 42 -12.77 -3.70 13.24
CA ILE A 42 -13.54 -2.79 14.11
C ILE A 42 -14.99 -3.24 14.24
N ARG A 43 -15.62 -3.70 13.15
CA ARG A 43 -17.00 -4.20 13.20
C ARG A 43 -17.15 -5.47 14.06
N LYS A 44 -16.14 -6.34 14.07
CA LYS A 44 -16.16 -7.59 14.84
C LYS A 44 -15.75 -7.42 16.30
N HIS A 45 -14.76 -6.57 16.58
CA HIS A 45 -14.10 -6.50 17.89
C HIS A 45 -14.26 -5.14 18.58
N GLY A 46 -14.90 -4.16 17.93
CA GLY A 46 -14.97 -2.78 18.40
C GLY A 46 -13.75 -1.96 17.99
N TYR A 47 -13.81 -0.65 18.20
CA TYR A 47 -12.66 0.22 18.02
C TYR A 47 -11.65 -0.05 19.15
N PRO A 48 -10.34 -0.10 18.88
CA PRO A 48 -9.35 -0.35 19.93
C PRO A 48 -9.31 0.81 20.93
N PRO A 49 -8.77 0.59 22.14
CA PRO A 49 -8.66 1.62 23.16
C PRO A 49 -7.86 2.83 22.67
N SER A 50 -8.09 4.02 23.23
CA SER A 50 -7.45 5.28 22.77
C SER A 50 -5.91 5.31 22.84
N HIS A 51 -5.30 4.44 23.64
CA HIS A 51 -3.84 4.28 23.73
C HIS A 51 -3.25 3.34 22.66
N CYS A 52 -4.09 2.71 21.85
CA CYS A 52 -3.70 1.72 20.85
C CYS A 52 -3.92 2.31 19.46
N ASP A 53 -2.85 2.33 18.65
CA ASP A 53 -2.90 2.87 17.29
C ASP A 53 -3.67 1.94 16.36
N ALA A 54 -4.95 2.23 16.14
CA ALA A 54 -5.76 1.49 15.18
C ALA A 54 -5.36 1.76 13.72
N ASP A 55 -4.68 2.88 13.49
CA ASP A 55 -4.50 3.50 12.19
C ASP A 55 -3.08 3.29 11.67
N GLY A 56 -2.14 3.02 12.57
CA GLY A 56 -0.71 2.90 12.29
C GLY A 56 -0.09 4.24 11.89
N ASP A 57 -0.72 5.36 12.27
CA ASP A 57 -0.32 6.71 11.91
C ASP A 57 0.43 7.46 13.02
N PHE A 58 0.65 6.82 14.18
CA PHE A 58 1.55 7.37 15.19
C PHE A 58 2.94 7.55 14.57
N ARG A 59 3.28 8.81 14.34
CA ARG A 59 4.67 9.21 14.17
C ARG A 59 5.37 8.75 15.44
N LYS A 60 6.41 7.93 15.30
CA LYS A 60 7.39 7.79 16.38
C LYS A 60 7.92 9.20 16.61
N GLU A 61 7.57 9.78 17.75
CA GLU A 61 8.29 10.95 18.22
C GLU A 61 9.74 10.48 18.37
N GLU A 62 10.63 11.01 17.52
CA GLU A 62 12.07 10.92 17.76
C GLU A 62 12.31 11.77 19.00
N THR A 63 12.32 11.13 20.16
CA THR A 63 12.88 11.75 21.36
C THR A 63 14.38 11.86 21.12
N ASP A 64 14.81 13.03 20.66
CA ASP A 64 16.20 13.47 20.73
C ASP A 64 16.58 13.63 22.21
N ASP A 65 17.27 12.62 22.76
CA ASP A 65 18.02 12.69 24.04
C ASP A 65 19.52 12.80 23.77
#